data_AF-A0A223HVN6-F1
#
_entry.id   AF-A0A223HVN6-F1
#
_cell.length_a   1.000
_cell.length_b   1.000
_cell.length_c   1.000
_cell.angle_alpha   90.00
_cell.angle_beta   90.00
_cell.angle_gamma   90.00
#
_symmetry.space_group_name_H-M   'P 1'
#
loop_
_entity.id
_entity.type
_entity.pdbx_description
1 polymer ?
#
loop_
_entity_poly.entity_id
_entity_poly.type
_entity_poly.pdbx_seq_one_letter_code
_entity_poly.pdbx_strand_id
1 'polypeptide(L)'
;MGQLQIELIEPDENISTWREFLDTQGEGVHHIAFQVKDMDEKIKALDKNGMILVQKGDYEGGRYAYIDTFSKLKVITELLENF
;
A
#
# COMPACT_ATOMS: atom_id res chain seq x y z
N MET A 1 0.68 -12.79 -20.57
CA MET A 1 0.28 -12.47 -19.19
C MET A 1 -0.31 -11.07 -19.19
N GLY A 2 -1.43 -10.86 -18.49
CA GLY A 2 -2.15 -9.58 -18.48
C GLY A 2 -1.38 -8.48 -17.74
N GLN A 3 -1.76 -7.23 -17.97
CA GLN A 3 -1.14 -6.04 -17.37
C GLN A 3 -1.67 -5.75 -15.94
N LEU A 4 -2.59 -6.57 -15.42
CA LEU A 4 -3.26 -6.38 -14.15
C LEU A 4 -3.14 -7.65 -13.29
N GLN A 5 -2.77 -7.46 -12.04
CA GLN A 5 -2.88 -8.45 -10.98
C GLN A 5 -3.98 -8.00 -10.02
N ILE A 6 -4.86 -8.93 -9.63
CA ILE A 6 -5.85 -8.73 -8.57
C ILE A 6 -5.36 -9.53 -7.38
N GLU A 7 -5.17 -8.86 -6.24
CA GLU A 7 -4.81 -9.47 -4.96
C GLU A 7 -6.06 -9.50 -4.07
N LEU A 8 -6.37 -10.69 -3.54
CA LEU A 8 -7.45 -10.87 -2.57
C LEU A 8 -6.83 -10.99 -1.18
N ILE A 9 -7.37 -10.24 -0.21
CA ILE A 9 -6.80 -10.12 1.13
C ILE A 9 -7.89 -10.40 2.15
N GLU A 10 -7.63 -11.36 3.05
CA GLU A 10 -8.44 -11.65 4.23
C GLU A 10 -7.57 -11.41 5.48
N PRO A 11 -7.71 -10.25 6.16
CA PRO A 11 -6.92 -9.97 7.35
C PRO A 11 -7.40 -10.80 8.55
N ASP A 12 -6.47 -11.20 9.42
CA ASP A 12 -6.81 -11.74 10.73
C ASP A 12 -7.37 -10.64 11.67
N GLU A 13 -7.64 -10.99 12.93
CA GLU A 13 -8.19 -10.07 13.94
C GLU A 13 -7.13 -9.12 14.55
N ASN A 14 -5.88 -9.17 14.09
CA ASN A 14 -4.84 -8.28 14.58
C ASN A 14 -4.90 -6.91 13.88
N ILE A 15 -4.34 -5.90 14.54
CA ILE A 15 -4.31 -4.53 14.03
C ILE A 15 -3.45 -4.48 12.75
N SER A 16 -4.06 -4.08 11.64
CA SER A 16 -3.42 -3.85 10.35
C SER A 16 -4.24 -2.85 9.52
N THR A 17 -3.63 -2.22 8.51
CA THR A 17 -4.37 -1.36 7.57
C THR A 17 -5.56 -2.09 6.92
N TRP A 18 -5.40 -3.38 6.63
CA TRP A 18 -6.44 -4.20 6.02
C TRP A 18 -7.60 -4.46 6.98
N ARG A 19 -7.31 -4.80 8.24
CA ARG A 19 -8.32 -4.99 9.28
C ARG A 19 -9.10 -3.71 9.53
N GLU A 20 -8.41 -2.58 9.71
CA GLU A 20 -9.06 -1.27 9.91
C GLU A 20 -9.98 -0.90 8.74
N PHE A 21 -9.55 -1.15 7.50
CA PHE A 21 -10.37 -0.91 6.33
C PHE A 21 -11.62 -1.80 6.31
N LEU A 22 -11.47 -3.10 6.57
CA LEU A 22 -12.58 -4.04 6.60
C LEU A 22 -13.62 -3.66 7.66
N ASP A 23 -13.16 -3.28 8.86
CA ASP A 23 -14.05 -2.91 9.97
C ASP A 23 -14.80 -1.59 9.72
N THR A 24 -14.17 -0.63 9.01
CA THR A 24 -14.75 0.72 8.81
C THR A 24 -15.49 0.90 7.49
N GLN A 25 -15.09 0.19 6.43
CA GLN A 25 -15.63 0.34 5.07
C GLN A 25 -16.32 -0.93 4.54
N GLY A 26 -16.06 -2.10 5.13
CA GLY A 26 -16.45 -3.39 4.57
C GLY A 26 -15.54 -3.84 3.42
N GLU A 27 -16.01 -4.82 2.64
CA GLU A 27 -15.26 -5.37 1.50
C GLU A 27 -15.14 -4.36 0.36
N GLY A 28 -13.97 -4.29 -0.29
CA GLY A 28 -13.75 -3.40 -1.41
C GLY A 28 -12.30 -3.31 -1.87
N VAL A 29 -12.02 -2.37 -2.79
CA VAL A 29 -10.66 -2.07 -3.24
C VAL A 29 -9.95 -1.29 -2.14
N HIS A 30 -9.01 -1.95 -1.46
CA HIS A 30 -8.23 -1.36 -0.38
C HIS A 30 -7.16 -0.40 -0.89
N HIS A 31 -6.34 -0.84 -1.85
CA HIS A 31 -5.20 -0.06 -2.36
C HIS A 31 -4.94 -0.35 -3.85
N ILE A 32 -4.08 0.46 -4.47
CA ILE A 32 -3.46 0.18 -5.76
C ILE A 32 -1.95 0.19 -5.57
N ALA A 33 -1.28 -0.89 -5.98
CA ALA A 33 0.15 -1.06 -5.83
C ALA A 33 0.91 -0.74 -7.11
N PHE A 34 2.08 -0.12 -6.98
CA PHE A 34 2.99 0.19 -8.07
C PHE A 34 4.37 -0.36 -7.78
N GLN A 35 4.95 -1.05 -8.77
CA GLN A 35 6.32 -1.49 -8.69
C GLN A 35 7.28 -0.33 -8.94
N VAL A 36 8.21 -0.11 -8.02
CA VAL A 36 9.16 1.00 -8.05
C VAL A 36 10.59 0.50 -7.93
N LYS A 37 11.52 1.40 -8.23
CA LYS A 37 12.93 1.29 -7.88
C LYS A 37 13.25 2.42 -6.91
N ASP A 38 14.12 2.13 -5.95
CA ASP A 38 14.51 3.00 -4.85
C ASP A 38 13.30 3.46 -4.01
N MET A 39 12.70 2.52 -3.28
CA MET A 39 11.51 2.84 -2.48
C MET A 39 11.75 3.97 -1.47
N ASP A 40 12.94 4.08 -0.90
CA ASP A 40 13.28 5.13 0.06
C ASP A 40 13.29 6.53 -0.60
N GLU A 41 13.74 6.64 -1.85
CA GLU A 41 13.64 7.89 -2.63
C GLU A 41 12.17 8.25 -2.93
N LYS A 42 11.35 7.26 -3.30
CA LYS A 42 9.93 7.48 -3.59
C LYS A 42 9.12 7.88 -2.36
N ILE A 43 9.35 7.25 -1.21
CA ILE A 43 8.73 7.65 0.06
C ILE A 43 9.05 9.12 0.36
N LYS A 44 10.32 9.53 0.25
CA LYS A 44 10.72 10.93 0.47
C LYS A 44 10.06 11.90 -0.51
N ALA A 45 9.89 11.50 -1.77
CA ALA A 45 9.23 12.33 -2.78
C ALA A 45 7.72 12.50 -2.48
N LEU A 46 7.05 11.44 -2.03
CA LEU A 46 5.63 11.48 -1.64
C LEU A 46 5.41 12.27 -0.35
N ASP A 47 6.29 12.09 0.65
CA ASP A 47 6.23 12.82 1.91
C ASP A 47 6.36 14.34 1.71
N LYS A 48 7.24 14.80 0.81
CA LYS A 48 7.33 16.21 0.41
C LYS A 48 6.03 16.77 -0.19
N ASN A 49 5.15 15.90 -0.68
CA ASN A 49 3.83 16.25 -1.18
C ASN A 49 2.72 16.03 -0.14
N GLY A 50 3.05 15.80 1.13
CA GLY A 50 2.08 15.56 2.21
C GLY A 50 1.34 14.22 2.07
N MET A 51 1.97 13.24 1.42
CA MET A 51 1.47 11.87 1.32
C MET A 51 2.32 11.00 2.25
N ILE A 52 1.75 10.61 3.39
CA ILE A 52 2.49 10.13 4.55
C ILE A 52 2.62 8.61 4.50
N LEU A 53 3.79 8.08 4.88
CA LEU A 53 3.99 6.64 5.07
C LEU A 53 3.17 6.14 6.27
N VAL A 54 2.30 5.15 6.05
CA VAL A 54 1.42 4.56 7.08
C VAL A 54 2.00 3.27 7.63
N GLN A 55 2.42 2.37 6.75
CA GLN A 55 2.92 1.05 7.10
C GLN A 55 3.98 0.63 6.08
N LYS A 56 5.02 -0.07 6.54
CA LYS A 56 5.99 -0.74 5.67
C LYS A 56 6.43 -2.06 6.27
N GLY A 57 6.91 -2.95 5.43
CA GLY A 57 7.48 -4.22 5.85
C GLY A 57 8.23 -4.92 4.72
N ASP A 58 8.89 -6.00 5.08
CA ASP A 58 9.64 -6.84 4.16
C ASP A 58 8.91 -8.18 3.96
N TYR A 59 9.07 -8.77 2.77
CA TYR A 59 8.60 -10.11 2.44
C TYR A 59 9.70 -10.88 1.69
N GLU A 60 9.47 -12.16 1.40
CA GLU A 60 10.46 -12.95 0.66
C GLU A 60 10.68 -12.38 -0.75
N GLY A 61 11.87 -11.83 -1.00
CA GLY A 61 12.25 -11.27 -2.29
C GLY A 61 11.85 -9.81 -2.51
N GLY A 62 11.39 -9.08 -1.48
CA GLY A 62 11.05 -7.67 -1.63
C GLY A 62 10.56 -6.98 -0.38
N ARG A 63 10.02 -5.77 -0.57
CA ARG A 63 9.49 -4.91 0.48
C ARG A 63 8.33 -4.06 -0.02
N TYR A 64 7.46 -3.65 0.90
CA TYR A 64 6.27 -2.84 0.61
C TYR A 64 6.18 -1.60 1.50
N ALA A 65 5.47 -0.58 1.01
CA ALA A 65 5.11 0.62 1.76
C ALA A 65 3.73 1.15 1.36
N TYR A 66 2.81 1.22 2.33
CA TYR A 66 1.51 1.90 2.19
C TYR A 66 1.64 3.39 2.49
N ILE A 67 1.16 4.20 1.56
CA ILE A 67 1.16 5.67 1.64
C ILE A 67 -0.28 6.14 1.73
N ASP A 68 -0.59 6.98 2.73
CA ASP A 68 -1.87 7.66 2.81
C ASP A 68 -1.94 8.73 1.72
N THR A 69 -2.61 8.35 0.65
CA THR A 69 -2.96 9.23 -0.46
C THR A 69 -4.46 9.47 -0.52
N PHE A 70 -5.25 8.98 0.44
CA PHE A 70 -6.72 8.93 0.36
C PHE A 70 -7.34 10.33 0.30
N SER A 71 -6.78 11.29 1.04
CA SER A 71 -7.23 12.69 1.01
C SER A 71 -7.20 13.30 -0.41
N LYS A 72 -6.24 12.89 -1.24
CA LYS A 72 -5.98 13.43 -2.59
C LYS A 72 -6.46 12.53 -3.72
N LEU A 73 -6.25 11.22 -3.61
CA LEU A 73 -6.46 10.23 -4.67
C LEU A 73 -7.66 9.31 -4.41
N LYS A 74 -8.26 9.38 -3.21
CA LYS A 74 -9.42 8.55 -2.78
C LYS A 74 -9.16 7.05 -2.78
N VAL A 75 -7.89 6.65 -2.72
CA VAL A 75 -7.41 5.28 -2.60
C VAL A 75 -6.07 5.31 -1.87
N ILE A 76 -5.71 4.24 -1.16
CA ILE A 76 -4.36 4.07 -0.60
C ILE A 76 -3.41 3.66 -1.73
N THR A 77 -2.21 4.22 -1.75
CA THR A 77 -1.18 3.84 -2.72
C THR A 77 -0.13 2.97 -2.05
N GLU A 78 0.18 1.82 -2.65
CA GLU A 78 1.27 0.96 -2.21
C GLU A 78 2.46 1.06 -3.17
N LEU A 79 3.65 1.09 -2.59
CA LEU A 79 4.91 0.93 -3.30
C LEU A 79 5.42 -0.49 -3.06
N LEU A 80 5.80 -1.18 -4.14
CA LEU A 80 6.43 -2.50 -4.10
C LEU A 80 7.82 -2.43 -4.71
N GLU A 81 8.80 -3.00 -4.03
CA GLU A 81 10.17 -3.14 -4.54
C GLU A 81 10.66 -4.57 -4.33
N ASN A 82 11.03 -5.24 -5.42
CA ASN A 82 11.59 -6.59 -5.39
C ASN A 82 13.12 -6.53 -5.51
N PHE A 83 13.81 -7.46 -4.86
CA PHE A 83 15.27 -7.61 -4.85
C PHE A 83 15.76 -8.72 -5.78
#